data_AF-A0AAE4MVD0-F1
#
_entry.id   AF-A0AAE4MVD0-F1
#
_cell.length_a   1.000
_cell.length_b   1.000
_cell.length_c   1.000
_cell.angle_alpha   90.00
_cell.angle_beta   90.00
_cell.angle_gamma   90.00
#
_symmetry.space_group_name_H-M   'P 1'
#
loop_
_entity.id
_entity.type
_entity.pdbx_description
1 polymer ?
#
loop_
_entity_poly.entity_id
_entity_poly.type
_entity_poly.pdbx_seq_one_letter_code
_entity_poly.pdbx_strand_id
1 'polypeptide(L)'
;MAFVSQLGKYQKRNGRKPGIRFVSFRKLKSGATGGMVTKDTGLRGTKIDIQIDAETKTIRIGKSENGVKVNQQWGSFACSSSVLNTVGNGRISLTDGGDGWWYGSYAEGANQ
;
A
#
# COMPACT_ATOMS: atom_id res chain seq x y z
N MET A 1 15.40 4.35 51.63
CA MET A 1 15.63 4.66 50.20
C MET A 1 14.90 3.62 49.38
N ALA A 2 14.00 4.02 48.49
CA ALA A 2 13.17 3.11 47.70
C ALA A 2 13.58 3.17 46.23
N PHE A 3 14.02 2.04 45.68
CA PHE A 3 14.34 1.91 44.25
C PHE A 3 13.05 1.84 43.45
N VAL A 4 12.92 2.69 42.43
CA VAL A 4 11.77 2.71 41.52
C VAL A 4 12.04 1.74 40.36
N SER A 5 11.24 0.69 40.27
CA SER A 5 11.32 -0.28 39.16
C SER A 5 10.78 0.32 37.85
N GLN A 6 11.52 0.08 36.77
CA GLN A 6 11.14 0.43 35.39
C GLN A 6 10.35 -0.71 34.70
N LEU A 7 10.36 -1.91 35.27
CA LEU A 7 9.59 -3.05 34.78
C LEU A 7 8.09 -2.76 34.95
N GLY A 8 7.34 -2.77 33.84
CA GLY A 8 5.90 -2.48 33.82
C GLY A 8 5.51 -1.01 33.58
N LYS A 9 6.47 -0.06 33.54
CA LYS A 9 6.18 1.35 33.22
C LYS A 9 5.99 1.62 31.73
N TYR A 10 6.44 0.72 30.88
CA TYR A 10 6.06 0.74 29.48
C TYR A 10 4.66 0.16 29.37
N GLN A 11 3.67 1.01 29.05
CA GLN A 11 2.43 0.51 28.47
C GLN A 11 2.82 -0.48 27.38
N LYS A 12 2.26 -1.69 27.40
CA LYS A 12 2.27 -2.58 26.24
C LYS A 12 1.69 -1.76 25.10
N ARG A 13 2.55 -1.12 24.30
CA ARG A 13 2.16 -0.64 22.99
C ARG A 13 1.67 -1.91 22.33
N ASN A 14 0.37 -2.01 22.07
CA ASN A 14 -0.13 -3.00 21.13
C ASN A 14 0.83 -2.92 19.94
N GLY A 15 1.62 -3.97 19.75
CA GLY A 15 2.72 -3.93 18.79
C GLY A 15 2.18 -3.48 17.43
N ARG A 16 3.04 -2.92 16.58
CA ARG A 16 2.70 -2.71 15.16
C ARG A 16 2.01 -3.98 14.68
N LYS A 17 0.73 -3.89 14.30
CA LYS A 17 -0.01 -5.03 13.74
C LYS A 17 0.88 -5.65 12.64
N PRO A 18 1.13 -6.96 12.66
CA PRO A 18 1.89 -7.60 11.61
C PRO A 18 1.24 -7.28 10.26
N GLY A 19 2.05 -6.81 9.30
CA GLY A 19 1.66 -6.77 7.88
C GLY A 19 0.49 -5.88 7.53
N ILE A 20 0.59 -4.55 7.68
CA ILE A 20 -0.36 -3.66 7.01
C ILE A 20 -0.02 -3.71 5.53
N ARG A 21 -0.77 -4.50 4.77
CA ARG A 21 -0.64 -4.62 3.33
C ARG A 21 -1.44 -3.50 2.69
N PHE A 22 -0.76 -2.55 2.08
CA PHE A 22 -1.43 -1.45 1.41
C PHE A 22 -0.69 -1.01 0.16
N VAL A 23 -1.44 -0.38 -0.73
CA VAL A 23 -0.92 0.48 -1.79
C VAL A 23 -1.35 1.91 -1.49
N SER A 24 -0.50 2.88 -1.81
CA SER A 24 -0.87 4.29 -1.75
C SER A 24 -0.51 5.01 -3.03
N PHE A 25 -1.32 5.97 -3.42
CA PHE A 25 -1.11 6.80 -4.60
C PHE A 25 -0.87 8.25 -4.17
N ARG A 26 0.05 8.93 -4.86
CA ARG A 26 0.41 10.32 -4.58
C ARG A 26 0.88 11.07 -5.83
N LYS A 27 0.67 12.39 -5.81
CA LYS A 27 1.35 13.34 -6.70
C LYS A 27 2.48 14.05 -5.96
N LEU A 28 3.68 14.06 -6.54
CA LEU A 28 4.81 14.84 -6.03
C LEU A 28 4.65 16.32 -6.40
N LYS A 29 5.36 17.21 -5.68
CA LYS A 29 5.38 18.65 -5.98
C LYS A 29 5.86 18.97 -7.40
N SER A 30 6.73 18.12 -7.97
CA SER A 30 7.21 18.22 -9.36
C SER A 30 6.15 17.85 -10.41
N GLY A 31 4.96 17.40 -10.01
CA GLY A 31 3.91 16.91 -10.90
C GLY A 31 4.01 15.43 -11.24
N ALA A 32 5.13 14.77 -10.93
CA ALA A 32 5.28 13.33 -11.11
C ALA A 32 4.25 12.56 -10.25
N THR A 33 3.64 11.53 -10.83
CA THR A 33 2.62 10.71 -10.18
C THR A 33 3.15 9.29 -9.95
N GLY A 34 2.73 8.69 -8.85
CA GLY A 34 3.20 7.38 -8.47
C GLY A 34 2.57 6.88 -7.20
N GLY A 35 3.13 5.80 -6.68
CA GLY A 35 2.63 5.20 -5.46
C GLY A 35 3.70 4.46 -4.69
N MET A 36 3.26 3.79 -3.63
CA MET A 36 4.08 2.92 -2.80
C MET A 36 3.28 1.69 -2.42
N VAL A 37 3.91 0.52 -2.51
CA VAL A 37 3.40 -0.74 -1.97
C VAL A 37 4.24 -1.21 -0.78
N THR A 38 3.59 -1.79 0.22
CA THR A 38 4.26 -2.35 1.40
C THR A 38 5.05 -3.61 1.07
N LYS A 39 6.06 -3.92 1.89
CA LYS A 39 6.94 -5.08 1.68
C LYS A 39 6.16 -6.40 1.75
N ASP A 40 5.13 -6.45 2.60
CA ASP A 40 4.38 -7.67 2.93
C ASP A 40 3.49 -8.18 1.78
N THR A 41 3.38 -7.44 0.67
CA THR A 41 2.70 -7.93 -0.55
C THR A 41 3.61 -8.81 -1.42
N GLY A 42 4.92 -8.81 -1.19
CA GLY A 42 5.88 -9.53 -2.04
C GLY A 42 6.04 -8.95 -3.45
N LEU A 43 5.53 -7.75 -3.70
CA LEU A 43 5.58 -7.07 -5.01
C LEU A 43 6.79 -6.13 -5.17
N ARG A 44 7.61 -5.94 -4.12
CA ARG A 44 8.81 -5.10 -4.22
C ARG A 44 9.87 -5.77 -5.10
N GLY A 45 10.53 -4.96 -5.93
CA GLY A 45 11.55 -5.44 -6.86
C GLY A 45 11.00 -6.21 -8.06
N THR A 46 9.69 -6.43 -8.15
CA THR A 46 9.06 -7.03 -9.32
C THR A 46 8.48 -5.95 -10.23
N LYS A 47 8.04 -6.36 -11.42
CA LYS A 47 7.15 -5.55 -12.24
C LYS A 47 5.71 -5.90 -11.90
N ILE A 48 4.85 -4.89 -11.85
CA ILE A 48 3.44 -5.05 -11.45
C ILE A 48 2.50 -4.49 -12.50
N ASP A 49 1.35 -5.12 -12.64
CA ASP A 49 0.20 -4.55 -13.33
C ASP A 49 -0.79 -4.02 -12.29
N ILE A 50 -1.42 -2.89 -12.60
CA ILE A 50 -2.38 -2.20 -11.76
C ILE A 50 -3.65 -2.03 -12.58
N GLN A 51 -4.72 -2.70 -12.14
CA GLN A 51 -6.01 -2.63 -12.81
C GLN A 51 -7.05 -2.03 -11.88
N ILE A 52 -7.85 -1.12 -12.41
CA ILE A 52 -8.80 -0.32 -11.66
C ILE A 52 -10.16 -0.49 -12.31
N ASP A 53 -11.15 -0.81 -11.50
CA ASP A 53 -12.55 -0.82 -11.87
C ASP A 53 -13.22 0.42 -11.27
N ALA A 54 -13.51 1.37 -12.14
CA ALA A 54 -14.14 2.64 -11.77
C ALA A 54 -15.60 2.49 -11.33
N GLU A 55 -16.30 1.46 -11.79
CA GLU A 55 -17.72 1.23 -11.47
C GLU A 55 -17.85 0.67 -10.06
N THR A 56 -17.07 -0.36 -9.74
CA THR A 56 -17.11 -1.01 -8.41
C THR A 56 -16.20 -0.33 -7.37
N LYS A 57 -15.40 0.66 -7.80
CA LYS A 57 -14.39 1.35 -6.98
C LYS A 57 -13.38 0.37 -6.36
N THR A 58 -12.94 -0.60 -7.15
CA THR A 58 -11.97 -1.62 -6.73
C THR A 58 -10.68 -1.54 -7.54
N ILE A 59 -9.61 -2.01 -6.90
CA ILE A 59 -8.29 -2.08 -7.50
C ILE A 59 -7.73 -3.48 -7.31
N ARG A 60 -7.01 -3.98 -8.33
CA ARG A 60 -6.14 -5.15 -8.18
C ARG A 60 -4.73 -4.90 -8.67
N ILE A 61 -3.76 -5.48 -7.97
CA ILE A 61 -2.34 -5.35 -8.25
C ILE A 61 -1.67 -6.71 -8.20
N GLY A 62 -0.99 -7.09 -9.27
CA GLY A 62 -0.37 -8.40 -9.44
C GLY A 62 0.98 -8.29 -10.14
N LYS A 63 1.75 -9.39 -10.13
CA LYS A 63 3.02 -9.44 -10.88
C LYS A 63 2.72 -9.52 -12.39
N SER A 64 3.49 -8.79 -13.19
CA SER A 64 3.39 -8.83 -14.65
C SER A 64 4.74 -8.50 -15.28
N GLU A 65 5.17 -9.26 -16.27
CA GLU A 65 6.46 -9.06 -16.95
C GLU A 65 6.51 -7.75 -17.77
N ASN A 66 5.35 -7.27 -18.19
CA ASN A 66 5.16 -6.03 -18.94
C ASN A 66 4.73 -4.85 -18.06
N GLY A 67 4.70 -5.06 -16.74
CA GLY A 67 4.24 -4.07 -15.77
C GLY A 67 5.26 -2.99 -15.41
N VAL A 68 4.83 -2.08 -14.52
CA VAL A 68 5.70 -1.04 -13.96
C VAL A 68 6.63 -1.62 -12.89
N LYS A 69 7.91 -1.24 -12.92
CA LYS A 69 8.89 -1.70 -11.93
C LYS A 69 8.64 -1.06 -10.57
N VAL A 70 8.57 -1.89 -9.53
CA VAL A 70 8.51 -1.45 -8.14
C VAL A 70 9.92 -1.39 -7.56
N ASN A 71 10.26 -0.27 -6.91
CA ASN A 71 11.53 -0.12 -6.22
C ASN A 71 11.65 -1.14 -5.07
N GLN A 72 12.76 -1.89 -5.02
CA GLN A 72 12.98 -2.95 -4.03
C GLN A 72 13.02 -2.42 -2.59
N GLN A 73 13.72 -1.31 -2.38
CA GLN A 73 13.97 -0.76 -1.04
C GLN A 73 12.74 -0.06 -0.49
N TRP A 74 12.13 0.81 -1.30
CA TRP A 74 11.08 1.73 -0.85
C TRP A 74 9.67 1.26 -1.23
N GLY A 75 9.53 0.35 -2.20
CA GLY A 75 8.24 -0.07 -2.74
C GLY A 75 7.58 0.97 -3.65
N SER A 76 8.30 2.02 -4.05
CA SER A 76 7.76 3.08 -4.90
C SER A 76 7.66 2.65 -6.36
N PHE A 77 6.61 3.10 -7.04
CA PHE A 77 6.38 2.89 -8.47
C PHE A 77 5.82 4.16 -9.12
N ALA A 78 5.97 4.26 -10.43
CA ALA A 78 5.33 5.32 -11.22
C ALA A 78 3.91 4.87 -11.63
N CYS A 79 2.97 5.81 -11.71
CA CYS A 79 1.66 5.55 -12.28
C CYS A 79 1.26 6.72 -13.17
N SER A 80 0.22 6.53 -13.98
CA SER A 80 -0.34 7.63 -14.77
C SER A 80 -1.15 8.58 -13.88
N SER A 81 -1.28 9.82 -14.31
CA SER A 81 -2.15 10.80 -13.65
C SER A 81 -3.62 10.39 -13.68
N SER A 82 -4.06 9.68 -14.74
CA SER A 82 -5.42 9.14 -14.83
C SER A 82 -5.72 8.14 -13.71
N VAL A 83 -4.82 7.19 -13.45
CA VAL A 83 -4.93 6.24 -12.32
C VAL A 83 -5.07 6.99 -11.00
N LEU A 84 -4.23 7.99 -10.77
CA LEU A 84 -4.27 8.78 -9.54
C LEU A 84 -5.59 9.57 -9.42
N ASN A 85 -6.10 10.15 -10.50
CA ASN A 85 -7.34 10.91 -10.49
C ASN A 85 -8.56 10.02 -10.21
N THR A 86 -8.55 8.77 -10.68
CA THR A 86 -9.64 7.80 -10.44
C THR A 86 -9.63 7.29 -9.00
N VAL A 87 -8.46 6.96 -8.47
CA VAL A 87 -8.31 6.30 -7.16
C VAL A 87 -8.19 7.30 -6.01
N GLY A 88 -7.74 8.52 -6.31
CA GLY A 88 -7.49 9.58 -5.34
C GLY A 88 -6.17 9.46 -4.60
N ASN A 89 -5.92 10.43 -3.72
CA ASN A 89 -4.78 10.40 -2.81
C ASN A 89 -5.17 9.65 -1.54
N GLY A 90 -4.53 8.51 -1.28
CA GLY A 90 -4.88 7.71 -0.10
C GLY A 90 -4.10 6.41 0.00
N ARG A 91 -4.24 5.76 1.15
CA ARG A 91 -3.85 4.35 1.34
C ARG A 91 -5.07 3.49 1.05
N ILE A 92 -4.84 2.37 0.39
CA ILE A 92 -5.82 1.33 0.10
C ILE A 92 -5.30 0.05 0.69
N SER A 93 -6.05 -0.51 1.65
CA SER A 93 -5.75 -1.82 2.21
C SER A 93 -5.86 -2.90 1.13
N LEU A 94 -4.90 -3.82 1.11
CA LEU A 94 -4.80 -4.90 0.15
C LEU A 94 -5.04 -6.26 0.81
N THR A 95 -5.88 -7.07 0.20
CA THR A 95 -6.18 -8.45 0.57
C THR A 95 -5.63 -9.38 -0.50
N ASP A 96 -5.05 -10.50 -0.08
CA ASP A 96 -4.52 -11.52 -1.00
C ASP A 96 -5.71 -12.29 -1.59
N GLY A 97 -5.82 -12.36 -2.92
CA GLY A 97 -6.83 -13.16 -3.60
C GLY A 97 -6.45 -14.64 -3.74
N GLY A 98 -5.18 -15.01 -3.50
CA GLY A 98 -4.66 -16.37 -3.70
C GLY A 98 -4.41 -16.76 -5.16
N ASP A 99 -4.71 -15.86 -6.10
CA ASP A 99 -4.56 -15.99 -7.56
C ASP A 99 -3.33 -15.21 -8.09
N GLY A 100 -2.47 -14.74 -7.18
CA GLY A 100 -1.34 -13.87 -7.51
C GLY A 100 -1.70 -12.39 -7.63
N TRP A 101 -2.97 -12.02 -7.36
CA TRP A 101 -3.45 -10.65 -7.31
C TRP A 101 -3.78 -10.22 -5.87
N TRP A 102 -3.47 -8.96 -5.60
CA TRP A 102 -3.88 -8.25 -4.39
C TRP A 102 -5.06 -7.35 -4.72
N TYR A 103 -6.10 -7.38 -3.89
CA TYR A 103 -7.35 -6.67 -4.11
C TYR A 103 -7.56 -5.60 -3.03
N GLY A 104 -8.07 -4.43 -3.42
CA GLY A 104 -8.41 -3.36 -2.50
C GLY A 104 -9.62 -2.56 -2.98
N SER A 105 -10.21 -1.77 -2.08
CA SER A 105 -11.29 -0.84 -2.41
C SER A 105 -10.89 0.60 -2.08
N TYR A 106 -11.26 1.53 -2.95
CA TYR A 106 -11.08 2.96 -2.77
C TYR A 106 -12.43 3.70 -2.70
N ALA A 107 -13.53 2.99 -2.45
CA ALA A 107 -14.79 3.61 -2.12
C ALA A 107 -14.65 4.52 -0.88
N GLU A 108 -15.39 5.64 -0.84
CA GLU A 108 -15.41 6.53 0.31
C GLU A 108 -15.78 5.75 1.58
N GLY A 109 -14.96 5.88 2.63
CA GLY A 109 -15.12 5.15 3.89
C GLY A 109 -14.45 3.77 3.97
N ALA A 110 -13.89 3.24 2.87
CA ALA A 110 -13.16 1.96 2.89
C ALA A 110 -11.76 2.04 3.54
N ASN A 111 -11.24 3.27 3.72
CA ASN A 111 -9.90 3.52 4.24
C ASN A 111 -9.97 4.46 5.47
N GLN A 112 -10.29 3.90 6.64
CA GLN A 112 -10.07 4.51 7.96
C GLN A 112 -8.90 3.82 8.67
#